data_AF-A0A7V5LTP8-F1
#
_entry.id   AF-A0A7V5LTP8-F1
#
_cell.length_a   1.000
_cell.length_b   1.000
_cell.length_c   1.000
_cell.angle_alpha   90.00
_cell.angle_beta   90.00
_cell.angle_gamma   90.00
#
_symmetry.space_group_name_H-M   'P 1'
#
loop_
_entity.id
_entity.type
_entity.pdbx_description
1 polymer ?
#
loop_
_entity_poly.entity_id
_entity_poly.type
_entity_poly.pdbx_seq_one_letter_code
_entity_poly.pdbx_strand_id
1 'polypeptide(L)'
;MAQRLNDTLEDAMRRNPHLREYVEQFRKKYGKMPEFHPQLSRDMKDLPHPNIIYPVGDPIFIHIYGDAQTDKKYIVIEPKIETREEEEKYERIKDKILELAPFKDIPEDEEEFEVFLDNIFEEAVFSLLKSSKGPLKRGSPLVLTREEMEKFRYLLKRDIIGIGPLEALARDPYIEDIHIIGANHVSLVHKIFEALPTNISFGDNVRLANYLKNLSERIGRPVSDRHPIVDGTLPDGSRINIIYSPDISLKGPSATIRKFSATPLSITQLIAWKTLS
;
A
#
# COMPACT_ATOMS: atom_id res chain seq x y z
N MET A 1 16.59 3.30 -11.47
CA MET A 1 16.62 3.84 -10.09
C MET A 1 17.63 4.98 -9.86
N ALA A 2 18.75 5.10 -10.61
CA ALA A 2 19.81 6.08 -10.32
C ALA A 2 19.49 7.57 -10.62
N GLN A 3 18.41 7.89 -11.34
CA GLN A 3 18.08 9.27 -11.73
C GLN A 3 17.34 10.10 -10.66
N ARG A 4 16.99 9.50 -9.51
CA ARG A 4 15.99 10.06 -8.56
C ARG A 4 16.53 10.64 -7.27
N LEU A 5 17.85 10.59 -7.03
CA LEU A 5 18.46 11.15 -5.82
C LEU A 5 18.38 12.69 -5.75
N ASN A 6 18.13 13.35 -6.88
CA ASN A 6 18.03 14.81 -6.97
C ASN A 6 16.59 15.33 -7.20
N ASP A 7 15.58 14.45 -7.12
CA ASP A 7 14.19 14.89 -7.28
C ASP A 7 13.80 15.82 -6.12
N THR A 8 13.25 16.99 -6.44
CA THR A 8 12.71 17.91 -5.44
C THR A 8 11.28 17.52 -5.06
N LEU A 9 10.79 18.04 -3.93
CA LEU A 9 9.38 17.88 -3.55
C LEU A 9 8.44 18.41 -4.63
N GLU A 10 8.78 19.51 -5.28
CA GLU A 10 7.97 20.13 -6.34
C GLU A 10 7.89 19.22 -7.57
N ASP A 11 8.99 18.58 -7.97
CA ASP A 11 9.01 17.62 -9.07
C ASP A 11 8.18 16.37 -8.75
N ALA A 12 8.24 15.91 -7.50
CA ALA A 12 7.41 14.80 -7.02
C ALA A 12 5.91 15.18 -7.05
N MET A 13 5.54 16.36 -6.53
CA MET A 13 4.17 16.88 -6.51
C MET A 13 3.59 17.11 -7.92
N ARG A 14 4.42 17.56 -8.87
CA ARG A 14 4.00 17.75 -10.26
C ARG A 14 3.64 16.44 -10.96
N ARG A 15 4.34 15.35 -10.65
CA ARG A 15 4.08 14.02 -11.22
C ARG A 15 2.97 13.26 -10.49
N ASN A 16 2.73 13.60 -9.23
CA ASN A 16 1.85 12.85 -8.33
C ASN A 16 0.77 13.78 -7.77
N PRO A 17 -0.41 13.88 -8.43
CA PRO A 17 -1.49 14.76 -8.01
C PRO A 17 -1.95 14.54 -6.56
N HIS A 18 -2.02 13.29 -6.10
CA HIS A 18 -2.39 12.92 -4.73
C HIS A 18 -1.38 13.40 -3.69
N LEU A 19 -0.08 13.38 -4.01
CA LEU A 19 0.95 13.94 -3.13
C LEU A 19 0.79 15.45 -3.00
N ARG A 20 0.58 16.14 -4.14
CA ARG A 20 0.36 17.59 -4.15
C ARG A 20 -0.84 17.97 -3.30
N GLU A 21 -1.97 17.32 -3.51
CA GLU A 21 -3.19 17.57 -2.74
C GLU A 21 -2.97 17.35 -1.24
N TYR A 22 -2.32 16.24 -0.87
CA TYR A 22 -1.99 15.98 0.53
C TYR A 22 -1.10 17.06 1.15
N VAL A 23 -0.02 17.46 0.47
CA VAL A 23 0.90 18.50 0.98
C VAL A 23 0.20 19.85 1.10
N GLU A 24 -0.64 20.22 0.15
CA GLU A 24 -1.42 21.46 0.21
C GLU A 24 -2.43 21.45 1.37
N GLN A 25 -3.15 20.34 1.56
CA GLN A 25 -4.08 20.18 2.69
C GLN A 25 -3.33 20.22 4.03
N PHE A 26 -2.17 19.54 4.12
CA PHE A 26 -1.32 19.54 5.30
C PHE A 26 -0.82 20.96 5.63
N ARG A 27 -0.32 21.69 4.63
CA ARG A 27 0.14 23.08 4.79
C ARG A 27 -0.99 23.99 5.27
N LYS A 28 -2.20 23.85 4.71
CA LYS A 28 -3.38 24.61 5.16
C LYS A 28 -3.74 24.31 6.62
N LYS A 29 -3.60 23.06 7.04
CA LYS A 29 -3.98 22.62 8.39
C LYS A 29 -2.96 23.01 9.47
N TYR A 30 -1.67 22.84 9.20
CA TYR A 30 -0.62 22.99 10.22
C TYR A 30 0.30 24.19 10.01
N GLY A 31 0.18 24.90 8.87
CA GLY A 31 1.03 26.06 8.54
C GLY A 31 2.50 25.72 8.29
N LYS A 32 2.84 24.43 8.19
CA LYS A 32 4.21 23.92 8.01
C LYS A 32 4.33 23.17 6.70
N MET A 33 5.51 23.23 6.09
CA MET A 33 5.84 22.45 4.89
C MET A 33 6.69 21.25 5.31
N PRO A 34 6.35 20.02 4.88
CA PRO A 34 7.19 18.86 5.10
C PRO A 34 8.52 18.98 4.36
N GLU A 35 9.59 18.48 4.97
CA GLU A 35 10.90 18.36 4.34
C GLU A 35 10.95 17.09 3.50
N PHE A 36 11.40 17.21 2.25
CA PHE A 36 11.52 16.06 1.36
C PHE A 36 12.91 15.46 1.41
N HIS A 37 12.99 14.18 1.77
CA HIS A 37 14.22 13.43 1.92
C HIS A 37 14.14 12.17 1.05
N PRO A 38 14.78 12.11 -0.13
CA PRO A 38 14.76 10.91 -0.98
C PRO A 38 15.29 9.65 -0.28
N GLN A 39 16.17 9.83 0.71
CA GLN A 39 16.72 8.76 1.54
C GLN A 39 16.81 9.24 3.00
N LEU A 40 16.42 8.38 3.93
CA LEU A 40 16.52 8.66 5.36
C LEU A 40 17.90 8.28 5.90
N SER A 41 18.35 9.05 6.89
CA SER A 41 19.59 8.81 7.64
C SER A 41 19.32 8.52 9.12
N ARG A 42 20.23 7.78 9.76
CA ARG A 42 20.03 7.25 11.13
C ARG A 42 20.01 8.33 12.21
N ASP A 43 20.67 9.46 11.98
CA ASP A 43 20.68 10.64 12.85
C ASP A 43 19.29 11.28 13.02
N MET A 44 18.36 11.01 12.08
CA MET A 44 16.98 11.47 12.19
C MET A 44 16.22 10.81 13.35
N LYS A 45 16.75 9.75 13.97
CA LYS A 45 16.14 9.08 15.13
C LYS A 45 15.87 10.04 16.28
N ASP A 46 16.74 11.02 16.48
CA ASP A 46 16.69 11.95 17.60
C ASP A 46 15.77 13.14 17.36
N LEU A 47 15.10 13.22 16.20
CA LEU A 47 14.12 14.27 15.92
C LEU A 47 12.85 14.05 16.77
N PRO A 48 12.54 14.96 17.71
CA PRO A 48 11.36 14.80 18.57
C PRO A 48 10.05 15.01 17.78
N HIS A 49 10.08 15.90 16.79
CA HIS A 49 8.93 16.30 15.98
C HIS A 49 9.27 16.22 14.48
N PRO A 50 9.38 15.01 13.92
CA PRO A 50 9.68 14.84 12.50
C PRO A 50 8.53 15.40 11.66
N ASN A 51 8.87 15.95 10.49
CA ASN A 51 7.94 16.43 9.48
C ASN A 51 8.58 16.15 8.11
N ILE A 52 8.73 14.86 7.82
CA ILE A 52 9.60 14.35 6.75
C ILE A 52 8.77 13.54 5.76
N ILE A 53 8.87 13.87 4.47
CA ILE A 53 8.32 13.07 3.37
C ILE A 53 9.46 12.38 2.62
N TYR A 54 9.31 11.09 2.36
CA TYR A 54 10.21 10.34 1.49
C TYR A 54 9.45 9.42 0.53
N PRO A 55 9.97 9.16 -0.68
CA PRO A 55 9.38 8.22 -1.62
C PRO A 55 9.74 6.79 -1.23
N VAL A 56 8.78 5.87 -1.36
CA VAL A 56 9.00 4.42 -1.22
C VAL A 56 8.96 3.71 -2.58
N GLY A 57 8.38 4.37 -3.58
CA GLY A 57 8.36 3.94 -4.98
C GLY A 57 7.11 4.50 -5.62
N ASP A 58 7.20 5.08 -6.81
CA ASP A 58 6.06 5.79 -7.40
C ASP A 58 4.85 4.85 -7.56
N PRO A 59 3.63 5.30 -7.23
CA PRO A 59 3.24 6.64 -6.76
C PRO A 59 3.20 6.80 -5.22
N ILE A 60 3.90 5.96 -4.45
CA ILE A 60 3.82 5.88 -2.98
C ILE A 60 4.86 6.76 -2.29
N PHE A 61 4.37 7.58 -1.36
CA PHE A 61 5.17 8.42 -0.48
C PHE A 61 4.76 8.21 0.98
N ILE A 62 5.69 8.42 1.89
CA ILE A 62 5.47 8.30 3.32
C ILE A 62 5.76 9.64 3.98
N HIS A 63 4.87 10.06 4.87
CA HIS A 63 5.09 11.20 5.74
C HIS A 63 5.24 10.72 7.20
N ILE A 64 6.44 10.88 7.76
CA ILE A 64 6.67 10.73 9.19
C ILE A 64 6.42 12.07 9.85
N TYR A 65 5.38 12.12 10.67
CA TYR A 65 4.92 13.36 11.29
C TYR A 65 4.71 13.19 12.78
N GLY A 66 5.24 14.12 13.58
CA GLY A 66 4.93 14.26 15.00
C GLY A 66 5.04 15.73 15.42
N ASP A 67 4.26 16.14 16.42
CA ASP A 67 4.34 17.48 17.00
C ASP A 67 4.24 17.43 18.53
N ALA A 68 4.21 18.58 19.20
CA ALA A 68 4.18 18.65 20.66
C ALA A 68 2.89 18.06 21.29
N GLN A 69 1.83 17.88 20.50
CA GLN A 69 0.53 17.38 20.97
C GLN A 69 0.21 15.98 20.44
N THR A 70 0.94 15.52 19.42
CA THR A 70 0.63 14.34 18.65
C THR A 70 1.87 13.44 18.60
N ASP A 71 1.71 12.21 19.09
CA ASP A 71 2.71 11.17 18.93
C ASP A 71 3.09 11.01 17.46
N LYS A 72 4.33 10.56 17.22
CA LYS A 72 4.85 10.30 15.87
C LYS A 72 3.94 9.31 15.15
N LYS A 73 3.61 9.60 13.90
CA LYS A 73 2.77 8.77 13.02
C LYS A 73 3.47 8.48 11.71
N TYR A 74 3.16 7.32 11.16
CA TYR A 74 3.55 6.91 9.83
C TYR A 74 2.36 7.10 8.88
N ILE A 75 2.43 8.06 7.98
CA ILE A 75 1.30 8.40 7.10
C ILE A 75 1.63 7.97 5.68
N VAL A 76 0.90 6.97 5.17
CA VAL A 76 0.95 6.54 3.79
C VAL A 76 0.20 7.54 2.91
N ILE A 77 0.87 8.00 1.86
CA ILE A 77 0.35 8.89 0.83
C ILE A 77 0.42 8.14 -0.50
N GLU A 78 -0.73 7.64 -0.92
CA GLU A 78 -0.90 6.92 -2.19
C GLU A 78 -2.22 7.34 -2.85
N PRO A 79 -2.39 7.11 -4.16
CA PRO A 79 -3.69 7.33 -4.81
C PRO A 79 -4.77 6.48 -4.15
N LYS A 80 -5.87 7.10 -3.78
CA LYS A 80 -7.03 6.45 -3.15
C LYS A 80 -8.33 6.94 -3.80
N ILE A 81 -9.38 6.14 -3.64
CA ILE A 81 -10.75 6.53 -4.01
C ILE A 81 -11.29 7.44 -2.92
N GLU A 82 -11.73 8.64 -3.30
CA GLU A 82 -12.15 9.68 -2.36
C GLU A 82 -13.63 10.03 -2.50
N THR A 83 -14.20 9.79 -3.69
CA THR A 83 -15.59 10.11 -3.97
C THR A 83 -16.40 8.86 -4.32
N ARG A 84 -17.69 8.90 -4.02
CA ARG A 84 -18.62 7.85 -4.44
C ARG A 84 -18.68 7.71 -5.96
N GLU A 85 -18.50 8.80 -6.70
CA GLU A 85 -18.44 8.75 -8.16
C GLU A 85 -17.21 7.97 -8.64
N GLU A 86 -16.04 8.19 -8.05
CA GLU A 86 -14.84 7.40 -8.34
C GLU A 86 -15.05 5.92 -8.01
N GLU A 87 -15.69 5.62 -6.88
CA GLU A 87 -16.02 4.24 -6.47
C GLU A 87 -16.93 3.56 -7.50
N GLU A 88 -18.00 4.22 -7.93
CA GLU A 88 -18.91 3.71 -8.97
C GLU A 88 -18.21 3.50 -10.32
N LYS A 89 -17.29 4.40 -10.71
CA LYS A 89 -16.48 4.23 -11.93
C LYS A 89 -15.53 3.04 -11.81
N TYR A 90 -14.86 2.90 -10.68
CA TYR A 90 -13.88 1.84 -10.45
C TYR A 90 -14.52 0.46 -10.42
N GLU A 91 -15.66 0.31 -9.74
CA GLU A 91 -16.41 -0.95 -9.71
C GLU A 91 -16.93 -1.35 -11.11
N ARG A 92 -17.41 -0.40 -11.92
CA ARG A 92 -17.76 -0.68 -13.32
C ARG A 92 -16.59 -1.19 -14.16
N ILE A 93 -15.38 -0.70 -13.90
CA ILE A 93 -14.17 -1.17 -14.58
C ILE A 93 -13.83 -2.58 -14.11
N LYS A 94 -13.88 -2.87 -12.80
CA LYS A 94 -13.66 -4.20 -12.25
C LYS A 94 -14.63 -5.22 -12.82
N ASP A 95 -15.93 -4.91 -12.84
CA ASP A 95 -16.96 -5.78 -13.41
C ASP A 95 -16.63 -6.11 -14.87
N LYS A 96 -16.21 -5.10 -15.64
CA LYS A 96 -15.83 -5.30 -17.04
C LYS A 96 -14.57 -6.15 -17.19
N ILE A 97 -13.58 -6.00 -16.30
CA ILE A 97 -12.40 -6.85 -16.27
C ILE A 97 -12.79 -8.30 -15.99
N LEU A 98 -13.68 -8.53 -15.01
CA LEU A 98 -14.17 -9.88 -14.67
C LEU A 98 -14.94 -10.54 -15.83
N GLU A 99 -15.65 -9.76 -16.64
CA GLU A 99 -16.28 -10.27 -17.87
C GLU A 99 -15.27 -10.68 -18.95
N LEU A 100 -14.15 -9.96 -19.04
CA LEU A 100 -13.12 -10.20 -20.07
C LEU A 100 -12.12 -11.29 -19.67
N ALA A 101 -11.82 -11.42 -18.38
CA ALA A 101 -10.77 -12.29 -17.86
C ALA A 101 -10.89 -13.77 -18.27
N PRO A 102 -12.09 -14.41 -18.32
CA PRO A 102 -12.23 -15.81 -18.71
C PRO A 102 -11.81 -16.13 -20.15
N PHE A 103 -11.73 -15.11 -21.02
CA PHE A 103 -11.41 -15.28 -22.44
C PHE A 103 -9.96 -14.94 -22.78
N LYS A 104 -9.11 -14.81 -21.77
CA LYS A 104 -7.71 -14.45 -21.92
C LYS A 104 -6.80 -15.58 -21.48
N ASP A 105 -5.60 -15.60 -22.03
CA ASP A 105 -4.56 -16.53 -21.61
C ASP A 105 -4.13 -16.23 -20.17
N ILE A 106 -3.86 -17.31 -19.42
CA ILE A 106 -3.40 -17.21 -18.05
C ILE A 106 -1.89 -16.97 -18.09
N PRO A 107 -1.39 -15.88 -17.50
CA PRO A 107 0.04 -15.60 -17.47
C PRO A 107 0.78 -16.60 -16.56
N GLU A 108 2.03 -16.89 -16.90
CA GLU A 108 2.82 -17.91 -16.21
C GLU A 108 3.65 -17.32 -15.05
N ASP A 109 4.03 -16.05 -15.14
CA ASP A 109 4.85 -15.35 -14.15
C ASP A 109 4.33 -13.95 -13.80
N GLU A 110 5.01 -13.30 -12.86
CA GLU A 110 4.62 -11.99 -12.33
C GLU A 110 4.78 -10.86 -13.36
N GLU A 111 5.82 -10.90 -14.21
CA GLU A 111 6.06 -9.89 -15.24
C GLU A 111 4.99 -9.97 -16.34
N GLU A 112 4.66 -11.19 -16.78
CA GLU A 112 3.56 -11.44 -17.71
C GLU A 112 2.21 -11.03 -17.10
N PHE A 113 2.01 -11.27 -15.80
CA PHE A 113 0.78 -10.90 -15.11
C PHE A 113 0.59 -9.37 -15.02
N GLU A 114 1.67 -8.61 -14.82
CA GLU A 114 1.62 -7.14 -14.88
C GLU A 114 1.16 -6.64 -16.24
N VAL A 115 1.76 -7.16 -17.31
CA VAL A 115 1.43 -6.79 -18.70
C VAL A 115 0.00 -7.21 -19.04
N PHE A 116 -0.41 -8.39 -18.60
CA PHE A 116 -1.77 -8.88 -18.75
C PHE A 116 -2.80 -7.94 -18.09
N LEU A 117 -2.57 -7.53 -16.84
CA LEU A 117 -3.47 -6.63 -16.12
C LEU A 117 -3.53 -5.25 -16.76
N ASP A 118 -2.43 -4.76 -17.31
CA ASP A 118 -2.40 -3.50 -18.06
C ASP A 118 -3.28 -3.57 -19.32
N ASN A 119 -3.15 -4.64 -20.10
CA ASN A 119 -3.91 -4.83 -21.32
C ASN A 119 -5.41 -4.98 -21.06
N ILE A 120 -5.79 -5.81 -20.07
CA ILE A 120 -7.20 -6.04 -19.76
C ILE A 120 -7.86 -4.79 -19.17
N PHE A 121 -7.12 -3.99 -18.39
CA PHE A 121 -7.60 -2.71 -17.88
C PHE A 121 -7.87 -1.72 -19.02
N GLU A 122 -6.94 -1.58 -19.97
CA GLU A 122 -7.12 -0.69 -21.12
C GLU A 122 -8.29 -1.13 -22.00
N GLU A 123 -8.45 -2.43 -22.24
CA GLU A 123 -9.56 -2.98 -23.01
C GLU A 123 -10.91 -2.74 -22.30
N ALA A 124 -10.98 -2.97 -20.99
CA ALA A 124 -12.17 -2.73 -20.18
C ALA A 124 -12.60 -1.25 -20.26
N VAL A 125 -11.66 -0.33 -20.05
CA VAL A 125 -11.91 1.12 -20.13
C VAL A 125 -12.39 1.50 -21.54
N PHE A 126 -11.71 1.03 -22.58
CA PHE A 126 -12.06 1.34 -23.97
C PHE A 126 -13.46 0.82 -24.34
N SER A 127 -13.81 -0.39 -23.88
CA SER A 127 -15.12 -1.00 -24.09
C SER A 127 -16.24 -0.18 -23.42
N LEU A 128 -16.02 0.31 -22.20
CA LEU A 128 -16.97 1.15 -21.47
C LEU A 128 -17.14 2.54 -22.10
N LEU A 129 -16.06 3.13 -22.63
CA LEU A 129 -16.09 4.40 -23.35
C LEU A 129 -16.84 4.28 -24.69
N LYS A 130 -16.67 3.17 -25.43
CA LYS A 130 -17.41 2.91 -26.68
C LYS A 130 -18.90 2.66 -26.45
N SER A 131 -19.21 1.79 -25.48
CA SER A 131 -20.59 1.54 -25.05
C SER A 131 -21.27 2.83 -24.57
N SER A 132 -20.48 3.84 -24.22
CA SER A 132 -21.01 5.13 -23.82
C SER A 132 -21.64 5.98 -24.94
N LYS A 133 -21.47 5.62 -26.21
CA LYS A 133 -21.92 6.40 -27.38
C LYS A 133 -23.10 5.79 -28.17
N GLY A 134 -23.70 4.69 -27.71
CA GLY A 134 -24.79 3.99 -28.41
C GLY A 134 -26.22 4.47 -28.06
N PRO A 135 -27.22 4.25 -28.95
CA PRO A 135 -28.60 4.75 -28.81
C PRO A 135 -29.49 3.97 -27.81
N LEU A 136 -29.07 2.80 -27.32
CA LEU A 136 -29.75 2.05 -26.26
C LEU A 136 -28.95 2.17 -24.96
N LYS A 137 -29.43 2.92 -23.97
CA LYS A 137 -28.75 3.00 -22.67
C LYS A 137 -29.67 2.96 -21.46
N ARG A 138 -29.38 2.00 -20.58
CA ARG A 138 -29.59 2.08 -19.14
C ARG A 138 -28.23 2.40 -18.51
N GLY A 139 -28.01 3.64 -18.08
CA GLY A 139 -26.82 4.06 -17.32
C GLY A 139 -26.11 5.32 -17.83
N SER A 140 -25.49 6.05 -16.91
CA SER A 140 -24.70 7.26 -17.18
C SER A 140 -23.42 6.93 -17.98
N PRO A 141 -23.05 7.79 -18.96
CA PRO A 141 -21.80 7.62 -19.70
C PRO A 141 -20.60 7.64 -18.76
N LEU A 142 -19.68 6.70 -18.94
CA LEU A 142 -18.44 6.66 -18.18
C LEU A 142 -17.51 7.76 -18.73
N VAL A 143 -17.12 8.70 -17.87
CA VAL A 143 -16.13 9.72 -18.18
C VAL A 143 -14.97 9.54 -17.21
N LEU A 144 -13.78 9.27 -17.75
CA LEU A 144 -12.54 9.17 -16.98
C LEU A 144 -11.56 10.24 -17.43
N THR A 145 -11.02 10.95 -16.45
CA THR A 145 -9.83 11.77 -16.61
C THR A 145 -8.57 10.89 -16.66
N ARG A 146 -7.47 11.47 -17.14
CA ARG A 146 -6.17 10.77 -17.14
C ARG A 146 -5.71 10.43 -15.72
N GLU A 147 -5.92 11.33 -14.76
CA GLU A 147 -5.55 11.11 -13.36
C GLU A 147 -6.36 9.96 -12.73
N GLU A 148 -7.67 9.89 -12.99
CA GLU A 148 -8.51 8.75 -12.55
C GLU A 148 -8.05 7.43 -13.18
N MET A 149 -7.66 7.45 -14.46
CA MET A 149 -7.17 6.26 -15.15
C MET A 149 -5.88 5.72 -14.52
N GLU A 150 -4.88 6.59 -14.29
CA GLU A 150 -3.61 6.22 -13.67
C GLU A 150 -3.82 5.77 -12.20
N LYS A 151 -4.71 6.46 -11.46
CA LYS A 151 -5.14 6.09 -10.10
C LYS A 151 -5.74 4.67 -10.06
N PHE A 152 -6.74 4.39 -10.90
CA PHE A 152 -7.41 3.09 -10.90
C PHE A 152 -6.51 1.95 -11.37
N ARG A 153 -5.62 2.23 -12.33
CA ARG A 153 -4.60 1.28 -12.78
C ARG A 153 -3.65 0.89 -11.65
N TYR A 154 -3.16 1.88 -10.91
CA TYR A 154 -2.33 1.65 -9.73
C TYR A 154 -3.06 0.81 -8.67
N LEU A 155 -4.30 1.20 -8.30
CA LEU A 155 -5.10 0.49 -7.31
C LEU A 155 -5.35 -0.97 -7.70
N LEU A 156 -5.66 -1.22 -8.98
CA LEU A 156 -5.86 -2.57 -9.50
C LEU A 156 -4.60 -3.42 -9.34
N LYS A 157 -3.43 -2.92 -9.77
CA LYS A 157 -2.16 -3.66 -9.62
C LYS A 157 -1.81 -3.89 -8.15
N ARG A 158 -1.96 -2.85 -7.31
CA ARG A 158 -1.72 -2.92 -5.87
C ARG A 158 -2.54 -4.04 -5.21
N ASP A 159 -3.81 -4.17 -5.59
CA ASP A 159 -4.74 -5.10 -4.96
C ASP A 159 -4.64 -6.54 -5.51
N ILE A 160 -4.34 -6.70 -6.81
CA ILE A 160 -4.28 -8.02 -7.46
C ILE A 160 -2.87 -8.63 -7.37
N ILE A 161 -1.84 -7.89 -7.77
CA ILE A 161 -0.44 -8.35 -7.75
C ILE A 161 0.18 -8.12 -6.38
N GLY A 162 0.05 -6.89 -5.88
CA GLY A 162 0.58 -6.52 -4.57
C GLY A 162 -0.19 -7.16 -3.42
N ILE A 163 0.12 -6.72 -2.20
CA ILE A 163 -0.61 -7.15 -0.98
C ILE A 163 -1.68 -6.12 -0.56
N GLY A 164 -2.22 -5.36 -1.51
CA GLY A 164 -3.32 -4.42 -1.29
C GLY A 164 -2.94 -3.26 -0.35
N PRO A 165 -3.75 -2.91 0.66
CA PRO A 165 -3.50 -1.76 1.53
C PRO A 165 -2.16 -1.75 2.28
N LEU A 166 -1.51 -2.92 2.43
CA LEU A 166 -0.21 -3.04 3.09
C LEU A 166 0.97 -2.87 2.13
N GLU A 167 0.72 -2.69 0.82
CA GLU A 167 1.76 -2.62 -0.20
C GLU A 167 2.79 -1.53 0.08
N ALA A 168 2.33 -0.35 0.53
CA ALA A 168 3.22 0.75 0.90
C ALA A 168 4.22 0.36 2.00
N LEU A 169 3.80 -0.44 2.97
CA LEU A 169 4.63 -0.91 4.08
C LEU A 169 5.55 -2.04 3.64
N ALA A 170 5.06 -2.94 2.79
CA ALA A 170 5.87 -4.00 2.21
C ALA A 170 7.00 -3.45 1.32
N ARG A 171 6.76 -2.38 0.58
CA ARG A 171 7.79 -1.74 -0.26
C ARG A 171 8.80 -0.92 0.53
N ASP A 172 8.46 -0.42 1.71
CA ASP A 172 9.34 0.48 2.46
C ASP A 172 10.55 -0.25 3.08
N PRO A 173 11.79 0.01 2.63
CA PRO A 173 12.98 -0.67 3.14
C PRO A 173 13.32 -0.31 4.59
N TYR A 174 12.69 0.73 5.16
CA TYR A 174 12.92 1.17 6.53
C TYR A 174 12.00 0.50 7.57
N ILE A 175 11.07 -0.34 7.14
CA ILE A 175 10.20 -1.11 8.04
C ILE A 175 10.85 -2.45 8.40
N GLU A 176 10.72 -2.85 9.67
CA GLU A 176 11.15 -4.15 10.19
C GLU A 176 9.96 -5.07 10.44
N ASP A 177 9.01 -4.62 11.25
CA ASP A 177 7.82 -5.38 11.61
C ASP A 177 6.55 -4.59 11.30
N ILE A 178 5.48 -5.27 10.90
CA ILE A 178 4.13 -4.73 10.70
C ILE A 178 3.19 -5.51 11.62
N HIS A 179 2.38 -4.80 12.39
CA HIS A 179 1.43 -5.36 13.35
C HIS A 179 0.02 -4.90 13.02
N ILE A 180 -0.90 -5.85 12.91
CA ILE A 180 -2.32 -5.61 12.65
C ILE A 180 -3.10 -6.23 13.80
N ILE A 181 -3.86 -5.43 14.53
CA ILE A 181 -4.64 -5.87 15.69
C ILE A 181 -6.08 -5.40 15.50
N GLY A 182 -6.88 -6.20 14.78
CA GLY A 182 -8.21 -5.79 14.34
C GLY A 182 -8.15 -4.73 13.23
N ALA A 183 -9.32 -4.34 12.73
CA ALA A 183 -9.45 -3.53 11.52
C ALA A 183 -8.91 -2.10 11.63
N ASN A 184 -8.81 -1.56 12.85
CA ASN A 184 -8.51 -0.14 13.08
C ASN A 184 -7.12 0.12 13.66
N HIS A 185 -6.34 -0.92 13.93
CA HIS A 185 -5.02 -0.76 14.55
C HIS A 185 -3.95 -1.44 13.70
N VAL A 186 -3.36 -0.66 12.79
CA VAL A 186 -2.17 -1.02 12.04
C VAL A 186 -1.01 -0.17 12.53
N SER A 187 0.02 -0.82 13.05
CA SER A 187 1.26 -0.20 13.51
C SER A 187 2.46 -0.93 12.93
N LEU A 188 3.63 -0.32 13.04
CA LEU A 188 4.88 -0.89 12.52
C LEU A 188 6.06 -0.54 13.42
N VAL A 189 7.17 -1.24 13.21
CA VAL A 189 8.48 -0.90 13.76
C VAL A 189 9.35 -0.37 12.63
N HIS A 190 9.77 0.89 12.75
CA HIS A 190 10.64 1.57 11.80
C HIS A 190 12.09 1.53 12.28
N LYS A 191 13.05 1.26 11.38
CA LYS A 191 14.50 1.19 11.66
C LYS A 191 15.13 2.45 12.29
N ILE A 192 14.40 3.57 12.25
CA ILE A 192 14.88 4.91 12.65
C ILE A 192 13.95 5.47 13.72
N PHE A 193 12.66 5.56 13.41
CA PHE A 193 11.67 6.20 14.27
C PHE A 193 10.98 5.26 15.28
N GLU A 194 11.39 3.98 15.32
CA GLU A 194 10.86 2.94 16.19
C GLU A 194 9.37 2.68 15.95
N ALA A 195 8.60 2.34 16.98
CA ALA A 195 7.20 1.95 16.85
C ALA A 195 6.33 3.14 16.44
N LEU A 196 5.57 3.01 15.35
CA LEU A 196 4.68 4.05 14.83
C LEU A 196 3.30 3.49 14.48
N PRO A 197 2.20 4.15 14.88
CA PRO A 197 0.87 3.89 14.32
C PRO A 197 0.78 4.43 12.89
N THR A 198 -0.04 3.77 12.06
CA THR A 198 -0.27 4.18 10.67
C THR A 198 -1.67 4.79 10.47
N ASN A 199 -1.89 5.41 9.31
CA ASN A 199 -3.21 5.87 8.86
C ASN A 199 -4.03 4.79 8.15
N ILE A 200 -3.52 3.56 8.02
CA ILE A 200 -4.21 2.47 7.34
C ILE A 200 -5.28 1.88 8.27
N SER A 201 -6.48 1.68 7.72
CA SER A 201 -7.59 0.99 8.36
C SER A 201 -8.31 0.13 7.35
N PHE A 202 -8.76 -1.05 7.79
CA PHE A 202 -9.60 -1.96 7.02
C PHE A 202 -11.10 -1.64 7.18
N GLY A 203 -11.44 -0.64 8.01
CA GLY A 203 -12.80 -0.20 8.32
C GLY A 203 -13.50 -1.12 9.32
N ASP A 204 -13.63 -2.41 8.98
CA ASP A 204 -14.30 -3.40 9.82
C ASP A 204 -13.58 -4.77 9.82
N ASN A 205 -13.87 -5.56 10.85
CA ASN A 205 -13.22 -6.86 11.05
C ASN A 205 -13.62 -7.90 10.00
N VAL A 206 -14.75 -7.75 9.31
CA VAL A 206 -15.17 -8.66 8.24
C VAL A 206 -14.30 -8.44 7.00
N ARG A 207 -14.05 -7.18 6.63
CA ARG A 207 -13.13 -6.79 5.56
C ARG A 207 -11.71 -7.26 5.86
N LEU A 208 -11.24 -7.05 7.09
CA LEU A 208 -9.92 -7.54 7.50
C LEU A 208 -9.84 -9.07 7.44
N ALA A 209 -10.86 -9.78 7.93
CA ALA A 209 -10.90 -11.24 7.85
C ALA A 209 -10.82 -11.73 6.40
N ASN A 210 -11.63 -11.17 5.50
CA ASN A 210 -11.61 -11.52 4.08
C ASN A 210 -10.24 -11.22 3.44
N TYR A 211 -9.65 -10.08 3.76
CA TYR A 211 -8.31 -9.73 3.29
C TYR A 211 -7.26 -10.75 3.75
N LEU A 212 -7.22 -11.08 5.05
CA LEU A 212 -6.26 -12.06 5.59
C LEU A 212 -6.50 -13.46 5.03
N LYS A 213 -7.76 -13.83 4.79
CA LYS A 213 -8.10 -15.10 4.15
C LYS A 213 -7.58 -15.17 2.71
N ASN A 214 -7.87 -14.16 1.89
CA ASN A 214 -7.38 -14.10 0.51
C ASN A 214 -5.85 -14.08 0.45
N LEU A 215 -5.20 -13.34 1.35
CA LEU A 215 -3.74 -13.32 1.46
C LEU A 215 -3.19 -14.70 1.84
N SER A 216 -3.83 -15.39 2.78
CA SER A 216 -3.44 -16.75 3.22
C SER A 216 -3.57 -17.79 2.10
N GLU A 217 -4.57 -17.64 1.23
CA GLU A 217 -4.75 -18.49 0.04
C GLU A 217 -3.63 -18.25 -0.97
N ARG A 218 -3.28 -16.99 -1.22
CA ARG A 218 -2.19 -16.61 -2.14
C ARG A 218 -0.81 -17.12 -1.71
N ILE A 219 -0.53 -17.18 -0.40
CA ILE A 219 0.72 -17.77 0.13
C ILE A 219 0.67 -19.32 0.22
N GLY A 220 -0.41 -19.96 -0.22
CA GLY A 220 -0.57 -21.42 -0.20
C GLY A 220 -0.83 -22.01 1.19
N ARG A 221 -1.25 -21.19 2.16
CA ARG A 221 -1.53 -21.59 3.55
C ARG A 221 -2.90 -21.05 3.99
N PRO A 222 -4.01 -21.58 3.48
CA PRO A 222 -5.33 -21.01 3.73
C PRO A 222 -5.73 -21.11 5.21
N VAL A 223 -6.19 -20.00 5.78
CA VAL A 223 -6.82 -19.96 7.11
C VAL A 223 -8.27 -20.41 7.06
N SER A 224 -8.77 -20.96 8.16
CA SER A 224 -10.19 -21.30 8.34
C SER A 224 -10.56 -21.24 9.82
N ASP A 225 -11.85 -21.29 10.16
CA ASP A 225 -12.27 -21.36 11.56
C ASP A 225 -11.73 -22.61 12.28
N ARG A 226 -11.50 -23.70 11.53
CA ARG A 226 -10.88 -24.93 12.06
C ARG A 226 -9.37 -24.80 12.26
N HIS A 227 -8.69 -24.05 11.39
CA HIS A 227 -7.25 -23.76 11.49
C HIS A 227 -7.04 -22.24 11.44
N PRO A 228 -7.34 -21.55 12.56
CA PRO A 228 -7.40 -20.09 12.59
C PRO A 228 -6.05 -19.42 12.79
N ILE A 229 -4.99 -20.19 13.07
CA ILE A 229 -3.62 -19.69 13.23
C ILE A 229 -2.77 -20.31 12.12
N VAL A 230 -2.11 -19.46 11.35
CA VAL A 230 -1.25 -19.88 10.23
C VAL A 230 0.03 -19.07 10.20
N ASP A 231 1.13 -19.77 9.95
CA ASP A 231 2.42 -19.19 9.59
C ASP A 231 2.71 -19.44 8.11
N GLY A 232 3.28 -18.43 7.44
CA GLY A 232 3.67 -18.52 6.05
C GLY A 232 4.74 -17.51 5.65
N THR A 233 5.02 -17.47 4.35
CA THR A 233 6.01 -16.58 3.75
C THR A 233 5.34 -15.82 2.62
N LEU A 234 5.51 -14.50 2.61
CA LEU A 234 5.05 -13.62 1.53
C LEU A 234 5.99 -13.75 0.31
N PRO A 235 5.55 -13.32 -0.90
CA PRO A 235 6.37 -13.39 -2.11
C PRO A 235 7.73 -12.70 -2.00
N ASP A 236 7.83 -11.64 -1.20
CA ASP A 236 9.06 -10.89 -0.92
C ASP A 236 10.02 -11.61 0.05
N GLY A 237 9.65 -12.78 0.56
CA GLY A 237 10.39 -13.55 1.55
C GLY A 237 10.11 -13.16 3.00
N SER A 238 9.27 -12.15 3.24
CA SER A 238 8.86 -11.75 4.59
C SER A 238 8.02 -12.85 5.25
N ARG A 239 8.16 -12.99 6.57
CA ARG A 239 7.38 -13.98 7.34
C ARG A 239 6.08 -13.37 7.79
N ILE A 240 4.99 -14.12 7.68
CA ILE A 240 3.67 -13.69 8.14
C ILE A 240 3.08 -14.71 9.12
N ASN A 241 2.55 -14.21 10.23
CA ASN A 241 1.69 -14.96 11.15
C ASN A 241 0.30 -14.35 11.12
N ILE A 242 -0.73 -15.18 10.93
CA ILE A 242 -2.14 -14.77 10.86
C ILE A 242 -2.91 -15.45 11.98
N ILE A 243 -3.74 -14.69 12.68
CA ILE A 243 -4.76 -15.16 13.62
C ILE A 243 -6.12 -14.67 13.10
N TYR A 244 -6.87 -15.56 12.46
CA TYR A 244 -8.07 -15.24 11.69
C TYR A 244 -9.34 -15.14 12.56
N SER A 245 -9.54 -16.07 13.49
CA SER A 245 -10.82 -16.20 14.19
C SER A 245 -11.01 -15.17 15.31
N PRO A 246 -12.18 -14.51 15.40
CA PRO A 246 -12.52 -13.63 16.52
C PRO A 246 -12.63 -14.38 17.86
N ASP A 247 -12.82 -15.71 17.85
CA ASP A 247 -12.87 -16.53 19.07
C ASP A 247 -11.51 -16.63 19.77
N ILE A 248 -10.42 -16.41 19.02
CA ILE A 248 -9.05 -16.46 19.51
C ILE A 248 -8.49 -15.06 19.70
N SER A 249 -8.83 -14.12 18.82
CA SER A 249 -8.40 -12.74 18.92
C SER A 249 -9.56 -11.83 19.29
N LEU A 250 -9.60 -11.43 20.56
CA LEU A 250 -10.67 -10.61 21.16
C LEU A 250 -10.88 -9.27 20.46
N LYS A 251 -9.83 -8.69 19.85
CA LYS A 251 -9.91 -7.39 19.15
C LYS A 251 -10.32 -7.54 17.67
N GLY A 252 -10.52 -8.77 17.20
CA GLY A 252 -10.74 -9.12 15.80
C GLY A 252 -9.51 -9.76 15.17
N PRO A 253 -9.60 -10.16 13.89
CA PRO A 253 -8.49 -10.79 13.18
C PRO A 253 -7.20 -9.98 13.30
N SER A 254 -6.07 -10.66 13.39
CA SER A 254 -4.76 -10.02 13.57
C SER A 254 -3.70 -10.70 12.72
N ALA A 255 -2.66 -9.95 12.37
CA ALA A 255 -1.50 -10.49 11.69
C ALA A 255 -0.23 -9.75 12.10
N THR A 256 0.89 -10.46 12.05
CA THR A 256 2.22 -9.89 12.21
C THR A 256 3.07 -10.27 11.01
N ILE A 257 3.65 -9.28 10.34
CA ILE A 257 4.58 -9.49 9.24
C ILE A 257 5.97 -9.05 9.72
N ARG A 258 6.96 -9.93 9.60
CA ARG A 258 8.35 -9.64 9.91
C ARG A 258 9.13 -9.61 8.61
N LYS A 259 9.60 -8.42 8.24
CA LYS A 259 10.27 -8.20 6.97
C LYS A 259 11.67 -8.76 7.00
N PHE A 260 12.06 -9.39 5.90
CA PHE A 260 13.45 -9.78 5.72
C PHE A 260 14.26 -8.56 5.29
N SER A 261 15.41 -8.32 5.92
CA SER A 261 16.30 -7.24 5.47
C SER A 261 16.90 -7.63 4.13
N ALA A 262 16.63 -6.85 3.07
CA ALA A 262 17.19 -7.08 1.74
C ALA A 262 18.73 -7.08 1.76
N THR A 263 19.34 -6.29 2.65
CA THR A 263 20.77 -6.35 2.94
C THR A 263 21.00 -7.10 4.26
N PRO A 264 21.65 -8.28 4.22
CA PRO A 264 22.09 -8.97 5.42
C PRO A 264 23.06 -8.10 6.22
N LEU A 265 23.08 -8.30 7.53
CA LEU A 265 24.07 -7.67 8.40
C LEU A 265 25.46 -8.17 8.03
N SER A 266 26.38 -7.25 7.76
CA SER A 266 27.77 -7.63 7.55
C SER A 266 28.42 -8.06 8.86
N ILE A 267 29.43 -8.93 8.77
CA ILE A 267 30.23 -9.30 9.95
C ILE A 267 30.84 -8.07 10.62
N THR A 268 31.24 -7.06 9.83
CA THR A 268 31.79 -5.80 10.33
C THR A 268 30.75 -4.99 11.11
N GLN A 269 29.48 -5.00 10.71
CA GLN A 269 28.39 -4.38 11.46
C GLN A 269 28.15 -5.10 12.78
N LEU A 270 28.15 -6.43 12.79
CA LEU A 270 27.95 -7.21 14.00
C LEU A 270 29.07 -7.01 15.03
N ILE A 271 30.33 -6.91 14.58
CA ILE A 271 31.48 -6.55 15.42
C ILE A 271 31.32 -5.12 15.96
N ALA A 272 30.98 -4.16 15.09
CA ALA A 272 30.76 -2.77 15.49
C ALA A 272 29.64 -2.62 16.54
N TRP A 273 28.60 -3.47 16.47
CA TRP A 273 27.51 -3.54 17.44
C TRP A 273 27.84 -4.34 18.70
N LYS A 274 29.04 -4.92 18.79
CA LYS A 274 29.49 -5.78 19.91
C LYS A 274 28.61 -7.02 20.12
N THR A 275 27.94 -7.47 19.06
CA THR A 275 27.18 -8.72 19.07
C THR A 275 28.11 -9.94 19.05
N LEU A 276 29.28 -9.79 18.41
CA LEU A 276 30.34 -10.80 18.35
C LEU A 276 31.72 -10.13 18.30
N SER A 277 32.75 -10.83 18.78
CA SER A 277 34.14 -10.35 18.88
C SER A 277 35.05 -10.93 17.81
#